data_AF-A0A924NBT6-F1
#
_entry.id   AF-A0A924NBT6-F1
#
_cell.length_a   1.000
_cell.length_b   1.000
_cell.length_c   1.000
_cell.angle_alpha   90.00
_cell.angle_beta   90.00
_cell.angle_gamma   90.00
#
_symmetry.space_group_name_H-M   'P 1'
#
loop_
_entity.id
_entity.type
_entity.pdbx_description
1 polymer ?
#
loop_
_entity_poly.entity_id
_entity_poly.type
_entity_poly.pdbx_seq_one_letter_code
_entity_poly.pdbx_strand_id
1 'polypeptide(L)'
;MQTPASVPVAPPAPAPPGQVVIRPGVDAPQAVYQAFSEQRKELANQLDNLEGKRRDLAEQIAEPAVNKSVRAGLEVRVAELDKRIADVDKQLAAADKSVANAAAAPGAVVERPLQQSNGLPGEFRFFPGLFIVAVFFPLSIALARRIWRRSASAV
;
A
#
# COMPACT_ATOMS: atom_id res chain seq x y z
N MET A 1 41.01 41.90 -11.22
CA MET A 1 40.12 41.10 -10.35
C MET A 1 39.36 40.13 -11.24
N GLN A 2 39.59 38.84 -11.08
CA GLN A 2 39.11 37.76 -11.94
C GLN A 2 38.01 37.01 -11.16
N THR A 3 36.79 36.97 -11.69
CA THR A 3 35.66 36.23 -11.09
C THR A 3 35.73 34.74 -11.47
N PRO A 4 35.47 33.81 -10.54
CA PRO A 4 35.58 32.38 -10.81
C PRO A 4 34.43 31.85 -11.68
N ALA A 5 34.79 30.98 -12.62
CA ALA A 5 33.89 30.30 -13.55
C ALA A 5 32.95 29.31 -12.82
N SER A 6 31.66 29.37 -13.12
CA SER A 6 30.66 28.39 -12.70
C SER A 6 30.80 27.10 -13.50
N VAL A 7 31.12 25.99 -12.83
CA VAL A 7 31.09 24.64 -13.42
C VAL A 7 29.64 24.22 -13.73
N PRO A 8 29.33 23.67 -14.92
CA PRO A 8 27.99 23.20 -15.24
C PRO A 8 27.67 21.92 -14.45
N VAL A 9 26.60 21.94 -13.65
CA VAL A 9 26.05 20.73 -13.03
C VAL A 9 25.36 19.92 -14.11
N ALA A 10 25.91 18.73 -14.40
CA ALA A 10 25.29 17.78 -15.31
C ALA A 10 23.95 17.26 -14.75
N PRO A 11 22.92 17.05 -15.59
CA PRO A 11 21.64 16.54 -15.15
C PRO A 11 21.79 15.12 -14.55
N PRO A 12 21.11 14.80 -13.44
CA PRO A 12 21.19 13.48 -12.82
C PRO A 12 20.67 12.41 -13.78
N ALA A 13 21.43 11.32 -13.91
CA ALA A 13 21.07 10.18 -14.74
C ALA A 13 19.73 9.56 -14.28
N PRO A 14 18.89 9.04 -15.21
CA PRO A 14 17.66 8.35 -14.86
C PRO A 14 17.96 7.12 -14.00
N ALA A 15 17.34 7.02 -12.83
CA ALA A 15 17.48 5.86 -11.95
C ALA A 15 16.85 4.61 -12.60
N PRO A 16 17.44 3.42 -12.43
CA PRO A 16 16.86 2.16 -12.89
C PRO A 16 15.44 1.94 -12.32
N PRO A 17 14.53 1.31 -13.09
CA PRO A 17 13.16 1.08 -12.67
C PRO A 17 13.12 0.22 -11.40
N GLY A 18 12.45 0.73 -10.35
CA GLY A 18 12.36 0.09 -9.03
C GLY A 18 13.19 0.74 -7.94
N GLN A 19 14.02 1.75 -8.27
CA GLN A 19 14.79 2.48 -7.27
C GLN A 19 13.98 3.65 -6.72
N VAL A 20 13.63 3.61 -5.43
CA VAL A 20 13.04 4.76 -4.74
C VAL A 20 14.13 5.83 -4.63
N VAL A 21 14.03 6.88 -5.45
CA VAL A 21 14.96 8.02 -5.40
C VAL A 21 14.52 8.93 -4.25
N ILE A 22 15.10 8.71 -3.07
CA ILE A 22 14.91 9.60 -1.92
C ILE A 22 15.73 10.86 -2.16
N ARG A 23 15.10 12.03 -2.05
CA ARG A 23 15.78 13.32 -2.15
C ARG A 23 16.04 13.86 -0.74
N PRO A 24 17.31 13.86 -0.28
CA PRO A 24 17.64 14.38 1.04
C PRO A 24 17.19 15.84 1.17
N GLY A 25 16.38 16.14 2.19
CA GLY A 25 15.85 17.49 2.45
C GLY A 25 14.46 17.80 1.89
N VAL A 26 13.85 16.90 1.11
CA VAL A 26 12.50 17.05 0.54
C VAL A 26 11.51 16.04 1.15
N ASP A 27 11.98 14.82 1.40
CA ASP A 27 11.15 13.73 1.93
C ASP A 27 11.24 13.66 3.46
N ALA A 28 10.09 13.48 4.12
CA ALA A 28 10.05 13.30 5.57
C ALA A 28 10.81 12.01 5.97
N PRO A 29 11.67 12.02 7.00
CA PRO A 29 12.42 10.84 7.44
C PRO A 29 11.55 9.59 7.69
N GLN A 30 10.30 9.77 8.14
CA GLN A 30 9.33 8.68 8.29
C GLN A 30 8.91 8.04 6.96
N ALA A 31 8.73 8.85 5.91
CA ALA A 31 8.33 8.36 4.60
C ALA A 31 9.46 7.52 3.97
N VAL A 32 10.70 7.94 4.17
CA VAL A 32 11.90 7.22 3.73
C VAL A 32 12.02 5.86 4.43
N TYR A 33 11.89 5.84 5.75
CA TYR A 33 11.89 4.60 6.52
C TYR A 33 10.76 3.64 6.11
N GLN A 34 9.54 4.16 5.93
CA GLN A 34 8.40 3.36 5.49
C GLN A 34 8.62 2.77 4.10
N ALA A 35 9.14 3.54 3.14
CA ALA A 35 9.42 3.05 1.80
C ALA A 35 10.42 1.88 1.81
N PHE A 36 11.52 1.98 2.58
CA PHE A 36 12.48 0.89 2.72
C PHE A 36 11.88 -0.32 3.47
N SER A 37 11.04 -0.07 4.48
CA SER A 37 10.36 -1.15 5.21
C SER A 37 9.41 -1.93 4.32
N GLU A 38 8.63 -1.25 3.48
CA GLU A 38 7.74 -1.90 2.51
C GLU A 38 8.52 -2.65 1.43
N GLN A 39 9.64 -2.09 0.94
CA GLN A 39 10.53 -2.78 0.00
C GLN A 39 11.08 -4.08 0.60
N ARG A 40 11.57 -4.03 1.84
CA ARG A 40 12.05 -5.21 2.57
C ARG A 40 10.96 -6.26 2.72
N LYS A 41 9.74 -5.84 3.09
CA LYS A 41 8.59 -6.74 3.25
C LYS A 41 8.24 -7.43 1.94
N GLU A 42 8.25 -6.70 0.83
CA GLU A 42 7.99 -7.26 -0.49
C GLU A 42 9.06 -8.29 -0.89
N LEU A 43 10.34 -8.00 -0.66
CA LEU A 43 11.43 -8.96 -0.89
C LEU A 43 11.29 -10.22 -0.02
N ALA A 44 10.90 -10.07 1.25
CA ALA A 44 10.65 -11.21 2.14
C ALA A 44 9.47 -12.07 1.66
N ASN A 45 8.39 -11.45 1.17
CA ASN A 45 7.27 -12.18 0.57
C ASN A 45 7.70 -12.92 -0.70
N GLN A 46 8.57 -12.32 -1.51
CA GLN A 46 9.09 -12.98 -2.72
C GLN A 46 9.96 -14.18 -2.35
N LEU A 47 10.79 -14.07 -1.32
CA LEU A 47 11.61 -15.16 -0.80
C LEU A 47 10.75 -16.32 -0.33
N ASP A 48 9.75 -16.06 0.53
CA ASP A 48 8.83 -17.08 1.05
C ASP A 48 8.09 -17.82 -0.08
N ASN A 49 7.64 -17.07 -1.10
CA ASN A 49 7.01 -17.66 -2.29
C ASN A 49 7.98 -18.54 -3.11
N LEU A 50 9.25 -18.17 -3.21
CA LEU A 50 10.27 -18.96 -3.91
C LEU A 50 10.61 -20.23 -3.13
N GLU A 51 10.76 -20.13 -1.81
CA GLU A 51 11.01 -21.25 -0.92
C GLU A 51 9.84 -22.24 -0.93
N GLY A 52 8.60 -21.74 -0.93
CA GLY A 52 7.39 -22.54 -1.11
C GLY A 52 7.43 -23.35 -2.40
N LYS A 53 7.66 -22.68 -3.54
CA LYS A 53 7.77 -23.36 -4.85
C LYS A 53 8.90 -24.39 -4.87
N ARG A 54 10.03 -24.09 -4.25
CA ARG A 54 11.17 -25.01 -4.16
C ARG A 54 10.78 -26.28 -3.40
N ARG A 55 10.09 -26.14 -2.27
CA ARG A 55 9.58 -27.27 -1.48
C ARG A 55 8.60 -28.11 -2.30
N ASP A 56 7.64 -27.48 -2.98
CA ASP A 56 6.66 -28.17 -3.82
C ASP A 56 7.33 -28.98 -4.95
N LEU A 57 8.39 -28.43 -5.57
CA LEU A 57 9.17 -29.15 -6.59
C LEU A 57 9.98 -30.30 -5.99
N ALA A 58 10.55 -30.12 -4.80
CA ALA A 58 11.29 -31.17 -4.11
C ALA A 58 10.36 -32.35 -3.74
N GLU A 59 9.13 -32.05 -3.31
CA GLU A 59 8.10 -33.06 -3.05
C GLU A 59 7.74 -33.82 -4.34
N GLN A 60 7.54 -33.13 -5.46
CA GLN A 60 7.29 -33.76 -6.75
C GLN A 60 8.46 -34.66 -7.20
N ILE A 61 9.71 -34.26 -6.96
CA ILE A 61 10.89 -35.09 -7.28
C ILE A 61 10.91 -36.37 -6.44
N ALA A 62 10.50 -36.27 -5.17
CA ALA A 62 10.46 -37.38 -4.23
C ALA A 62 9.35 -38.40 -4.55
N GLU A 63 8.37 -38.04 -5.38
CA GLU A 63 7.32 -38.97 -5.79
C GLU A 63 7.89 -40.19 -6.52
N PRO A 64 7.55 -41.42 -6.08
CA PRO A 64 8.10 -42.66 -6.64
C PRO A 64 7.61 -42.96 -8.06
N ALA A 65 6.50 -42.34 -8.49
CA ALA A 65 5.90 -42.54 -9.82
C ALA A 65 6.48 -41.63 -10.92
N VAL A 66 7.40 -40.73 -10.59
CA VAL A 66 7.98 -39.77 -11.54
C VAL A 66 9.04 -40.44 -12.44
N ASN A 67 8.87 -40.30 -13.75
CA ASN A 67 9.84 -40.77 -14.74
C ASN A 67 11.18 -40.00 -14.62
N LYS A 68 12.31 -40.69 -14.82
CA LYS A 68 13.66 -40.12 -14.79
C LYS A 68 13.84 -38.85 -15.63
N SER A 69 13.22 -38.77 -16.82
CA SER A 69 13.30 -37.57 -17.67
C SER A 69 12.61 -36.36 -17.04
N VAL A 70 11.44 -36.59 -16.44
CA VAL A 70 10.68 -35.53 -15.73
C VAL A 70 11.46 -35.09 -14.50
N ARG A 71 12.02 -36.04 -13.73
CA ARG A 71 12.85 -35.76 -12.56
C ARG A 71 14.03 -34.84 -12.91
N ALA A 72 14.77 -35.17 -13.97
CA ALA A 72 15.90 -34.34 -14.41
C ALA A 72 15.47 -32.90 -14.77
N GLY A 73 14.30 -32.73 -15.41
CA GLY A 73 13.73 -31.42 -15.69
C GLY A 73 13.35 -30.64 -14.43
N LEU A 74 12.82 -31.32 -13.41
CA LEU A 74 12.48 -30.71 -12.12
C LEU A 74 13.73 -30.32 -11.33
N GLU A 75 14.78 -31.14 -11.32
CA GLU A 75 16.07 -30.83 -10.68
C GLU A 75 16.71 -29.55 -11.26
N VAL A 76 16.66 -29.37 -12.58
CA VAL A 76 17.12 -28.13 -13.24
C VAL A 76 16.31 -26.91 -12.77
N ARG A 77 14.99 -27.05 -12.61
CA ARG A 77 14.14 -25.96 -12.12
C ARG A 77 14.43 -25.62 -10.66
N VAL A 78 14.70 -26.63 -9.82
CA VAL A 78 15.12 -26.41 -8.42
C VAL A 78 16.44 -25.65 -8.39
N ALA A 79 17.44 -26.04 -9.19
CA ALA A 79 18.72 -25.35 -9.25
C ALA A 79 18.59 -23.88 -9.72
N GLU A 80 17.64 -23.59 -10.61
CA GLU A 80 17.33 -22.22 -11.02
C GLU A 80 16.61 -21.41 -9.93
N LEU A 81 15.67 -22.03 -9.20
CA LEU A 81 15.05 -21.40 -8.04
C LEU A 81 16.07 -21.10 -6.94
N ASP A 82 17.00 -22.00 -6.68
CA ASP A 82 18.05 -21.82 -5.65
C ASP A 82 18.93 -20.60 -5.96
N LYS A 83 19.23 -20.35 -7.23
CA LYS A 83 19.94 -19.12 -7.64
C LYS A 83 19.12 -17.86 -7.36
N ARG A 84 17.82 -17.89 -7.69
CA ARG A 84 16.92 -16.75 -7.45
C ARG A 84 16.72 -16.46 -5.97
N ILE A 85 16.58 -17.51 -5.15
CA ILE A 85 16.53 -17.41 -3.68
C ILE A 85 17.81 -16.72 -3.19
N ALA A 86 18.98 -17.20 -3.60
CA ALA A 86 20.25 -16.60 -3.19
C ALA A 86 20.40 -15.14 -3.64
N ASP A 87 19.84 -14.76 -4.79
CA ASP A 87 19.87 -13.37 -5.25
C ASP A 87 18.86 -12.46 -4.51
N VAL A 88 17.68 -12.99 -4.18
CA VAL A 88 16.70 -12.27 -3.34
C VAL A 88 17.22 -12.11 -1.91
N ASP A 89 17.89 -13.12 -1.34
CA ASP A 89 18.53 -13.03 -0.03
C ASP A 89 19.56 -11.90 0.04
N LYS A 90 20.41 -11.77 -1.00
CA LYS A 90 21.37 -10.66 -1.09
C LYS A 90 20.67 -9.30 -1.14
N GLN A 91 19.57 -9.22 -1.90
CA GLN A 91 18.78 -7.99 -1.99
C GLN A 91 18.12 -7.66 -0.66
N LEU A 92 17.59 -8.67 0.05
CA LEU A 92 17.00 -8.52 1.37
C LEU A 92 18.03 -8.02 2.38
N ALA A 93 19.24 -8.58 2.38
CA ALA A 93 20.33 -8.11 3.23
C ALA A 93 20.75 -6.66 2.92
N ALA A 94 20.69 -6.24 1.65
CA ALA A 94 20.92 -4.85 1.28
C ALA A 94 19.75 -3.94 1.74
N ALA A 95 18.52 -4.40 1.61
CA ALA A 95 17.32 -3.70 2.08
C ALA A 95 17.33 -3.54 3.60
N ASP A 96 17.71 -4.56 4.37
CA ASP A 96 17.86 -4.49 5.82
C ASP A 96 18.84 -3.40 6.26
N LYS A 97 19.96 -3.25 5.55
CA LYS A 97 20.91 -2.14 5.79
C LYS A 97 20.27 -0.78 5.49
N SER A 98 19.49 -0.67 4.43
CA SER A 98 18.80 0.60 4.10
C SER A 98 17.75 0.97 5.15
N VAL A 99 16.99 0.00 5.65
CA VAL A 99 16.02 0.18 6.74
C VAL A 99 16.74 0.60 8.01
N ALA A 100 17.83 -0.07 8.38
CA ALA A 100 18.62 0.27 9.57
C ALA A 100 19.21 1.68 9.48
N ASN A 101 19.75 2.06 8.32
CA ASN A 101 20.27 3.41 8.08
C ASN A 101 19.17 4.47 8.15
N ALA A 102 17.98 4.18 7.60
CA ALA A 102 16.84 5.08 7.66
C ALA A 102 16.27 5.21 9.08
N ALA A 103 16.25 4.12 9.85
CA ALA A 103 15.78 4.10 11.24
C ALA A 103 16.69 4.93 12.16
N ALA A 104 17.99 5.03 11.85
CA ALA A 104 18.94 5.84 12.60
C ALA A 104 18.70 7.36 12.44
N ALA A 105 17.88 7.79 11.47
CA ALA A 105 17.58 9.20 11.28
C ALA A 105 16.62 9.72 12.39
N PRO A 106 16.92 10.88 13.02
CA PRO A 106 16.05 11.46 14.04
C PRO A 106 14.63 11.69 13.53
N GLY A 107 13.64 11.17 14.26
CA GLY A 107 12.23 11.29 13.89
C GLY A 107 11.76 10.31 12.80
N ALA A 108 12.59 9.38 12.32
CA ALA A 108 12.18 8.36 11.33
C ALA A 108 11.26 7.28 11.93
N VAL A 109 11.54 6.86 13.16
CA VAL A 109 10.71 5.94 13.94
C VAL A 109 9.87 6.77 14.91
N VAL A 110 8.79 7.35 14.40
CA VAL A 110 7.77 8.00 15.22
C VAL A 110 6.49 7.21 15.04
N GLU A 111 5.93 6.73 16.15
CA GLU A 111 4.57 6.16 16.20
C GLU A 111 3.65 7.18 15.53
N ARG A 112 3.19 6.88 14.31
CA ARG A 112 2.29 7.79 13.58
C ARG A 112 1.07 7.95 14.50
N PRO A 113 0.74 9.16 14.99
CA PRO A 113 -0.49 9.34 15.75
C PRO A 113 -1.60 8.79 14.86
N LEU A 114 -2.39 7.84 15.41
CA LEU A 114 -3.52 7.26 14.72
C LEU A 114 -4.24 8.40 14.02
N GLN A 115 -4.30 8.36 12.70
CA GLN A 115 -5.09 9.33 11.96
C GLN A 115 -6.51 9.09 12.42
N GLN A 116 -6.91 9.85 13.45
CA GLN A 116 -8.24 9.85 13.98
C GLN A 116 -9.06 10.32 12.78
N SER A 117 -9.71 9.35 12.13
CA SER A 117 -10.63 9.62 11.07
C SER A 117 -11.69 10.50 11.71
N ASN A 118 -11.57 11.81 11.54
CA ASN A 118 -12.66 12.76 11.73
C ASN A 118 -13.68 12.51 10.61
N GLY A 119 -14.20 11.28 10.53
CA GLY A 119 -15.54 11.10 10.03
C GLY A 119 -16.44 11.84 11.00
N LEU A 120 -17.29 12.72 10.48
CA LEU A 120 -18.31 13.38 11.29
C LEU A 120 -18.95 12.34 12.23
N PRO A 121 -19.14 12.65 13.53
CA PRO A 121 -19.67 11.69 14.49
C PRO A 121 -20.87 10.96 13.87
N GLY A 122 -20.83 9.61 13.86
CA GLY A 122 -21.88 8.78 13.23
C GLY A 122 -23.29 9.07 13.76
N GLU A 123 -23.36 9.81 14.85
CA GLU A 123 -24.52 10.35 15.55
C GLU A 123 -25.26 11.40 14.70
N PHE A 124 -24.56 12.28 13.97
CA PHE A 124 -25.20 13.38 13.23
C PHE A 124 -25.81 13.00 11.88
N ARG A 125 -25.66 11.73 11.44
CA ARG A 125 -26.17 11.28 10.14
C ARG A 125 -27.68 11.05 10.11
N PHE A 126 -28.32 10.84 11.26
CA PHE A 126 -29.73 10.43 11.33
C PHE A 126 -30.70 11.52 11.84
N PHE A 127 -30.21 12.54 12.54
CA PHE A 127 -31.05 13.59 13.12
C PHE A 127 -31.81 14.49 12.14
N PRO A 128 -31.31 14.85 10.93
CA PRO A 128 -32.06 15.79 10.07
C PRO A 128 -33.33 15.15 9.46
N GLY A 129 -33.35 13.82 9.27
CA GLY A 129 -34.51 13.13 8.70
C GLY A 129 -35.74 13.18 9.60
N LEU A 130 -35.56 12.98 10.92
CA LEU A 130 -36.67 12.99 11.87
C LEU A 130 -37.29 14.38 12.02
N PHE A 131 -36.48 15.44 11.99
CA PHE A 131 -36.97 16.82 12.02
C PHE A 131 -37.83 17.15 10.79
N ILE A 132 -37.38 16.73 9.60
CA ILE A 132 -38.16 16.91 8.36
C ILE A 132 -39.50 16.18 8.47
N VAL A 133 -39.52 14.94 8.95
CA VAL A 133 -40.78 14.18 9.12
C VAL A 133 -41.69 14.86 10.15
N ALA A 134 -41.17 15.23 11.32
CA ALA A 134 -41.97 15.85 12.38
C ALA A 134 -42.60 17.19 11.96
N VAL A 135 -41.93 17.97 11.10
CA VAL A 135 -42.43 19.28 10.65
C VAL A 135 -43.29 19.17 9.38
N PHE A 136 -42.85 18.44 8.36
CA PHE A 136 -43.54 18.41 7.07
C PHE A 136 -44.71 17.43 7.03
N PHE A 137 -44.72 16.37 7.84
CA PHE A 137 -45.83 15.42 7.89
C PHE A 137 -47.15 16.06 8.34
N PRO A 138 -47.23 16.78 9.48
CA PRO A 138 -48.47 17.44 9.88
C PRO A 138 -48.84 18.59 8.94
N LEU A 139 -47.85 19.30 8.37
CA LEU A 139 -48.10 20.37 7.40
C LEU A 139 -48.72 19.84 6.10
N SER A 140 -48.28 18.67 5.63
CA SER A 140 -48.85 17.99 4.46
C SER A 140 -50.31 17.60 4.68
N ILE A 141 -50.64 17.06 5.87
CA ILE A 141 -52.03 16.72 6.24
C ILE A 141 -52.89 18.00 6.30
N ALA A 142 -52.36 19.08 6.89
CA ALA A 142 -53.08 20.34 7.00
C ALA A 142 -53.39 20.97 5.63
N LEU A 143 -52.43 20.94 4.70
CA LEU A 143 -52.61 21.43 3.33
C LEU A 143 -53.58 20.57 2.53
N ALA A 144 -53.49 19.24 2.63
CA ALA A 144 -54.43 18.32 1.99
C ALA A 144 -55.87 18.59 2.44
N ARG A 145 -56.08 18.75 3.76
CA ARG A 145 -57.40 19.05 4.33
C ARG A 145 -57.93 20.42 3.89
N ARG A 146 -57.05 21.42 3.74
CA ARG A 146 -57.41 22.77 3.29
C ARG A 146 -57.80 22.78 1.81
N ILE A 147 -57.09 22.06 0.95
CA ILE A 147 -57.44 21.94 -0.48
C ILE A 147 -58.78 21.22 -0.63
N TRP A 148 -58.98 20.10 0.07
CA TRP A 148 -60.22 19.33 -0.03
C TRP A 148 -61.47 20.13 0.37
N ARG A 149 -61.38 20.95 1.43
CA ARG A 149 -62.48 21.86 1.82
C ARG A 149 -62.73 23.00 0.83
N ARG A 150 -61.71 23.43 0.09
CA ARG A 150 -61.84 24.50 -0.92
C ARG A 150 -62.43 23.98 -2.23
N SER A 151 -62.07 22.76 -2.64
CA SER A 151 -62.67 22.09 -3.80
C SER A 151 -64.12 21.67 -3.57
N ALA A 152 -64.51 21.38 -2.32
CA ALA A 152 -65.91 21.08 -1.96
C ALA A 152 -66.83 22.33 -1.91
N SER A 153 -66.27 23.54 -1.95
CA SER A 153 -67.03 24.80 -2.06
C SER A 153 -67.04 25.38 -3.48
N ALA A 154 -66.43 24.71 -4.45
CA ALA A 154 -66.38 25.11 -5.85
C ALA A 154 -67.27 24.24 -6.77
N VAL A 155 -68.10 23.39 -6.18
CA VAL A 155 -69.20 22.63 -6.80
C VAL A 155 -70.47 22.98 -6.03
#